data_AF-A0A8J3GVZ7-F1
#
_entry.id   AF-A0A8J3GVZ7-F1
#
_cell.length_a   1.000
_cell.length_b   1.000
_cell.length_c   1.000
_cell.angle_alpha   90.00
_cell.angle_beta   90.00
_cell.angle_gamma   90.00
#
_symmetry.space_group_name_H-M   'P 1'
#
loop_
_entity.id
_entity.type
_entity.pdbx_description
1 polymer ?
#
loop_
_entity_poly.entity_id
_entity_poly.type
_entity_poly.pdbx_seq_one_letter_code
_entity_poly.pdbx_strand_id
1 'polypeptide(L)'
;MNMQTATAVMAPPAPRTLEEMKLPIVMMRDILLKTIFRKNITIVSELSEAICLPIQVTQELVDMAREQRLLEATGTLNANSGNEMGYQLTDQGKARALDALAQSEYFGAMPVPLEIYREQVERQSIRNIQITREQLTRAMGHLVLPPSLLDHLGPAVSAGRSILMYGPPGNGKSSISNGIRDALGDRVYVPRAIEYSGQVITVYDPIVHNAVEQIQDDPNSLRRAKRFDSRYVCCERPTVITGGELSLKMLDLVYNPTARTYQAPLQLKSTGGIFIVDDLGRQEEPPQALINRWIVPLEESKDILGLQSGEKFEVPFDTLVIFSTNFHPNEIFDQAALRRIFFKIKIDGPNQEDYLKIFAMVARKKGMPLDEAALVHLLKVKYPTINNTYANYQPVFLIDQMIAICEFEGIPYQMSPKLIDRAWANMFVKDEKIVK
;
A
#
# COMPACT_ATOMS: atom_id res chain seq x y z
N MET A 1 -25.56 19.37 -5.04
CA MET A 1 -25.38 19.38 -3.58
C MET A 1 -24.03 18.77 -3.29
N ASN A 2 -23.13 19.56 -2.71
CA ASN A 2 -21.77 19.15 -2.39
C ASN A 2 -21.82 18.04 -1.33
N MET A 3 -21.62 16.79 -1.76
CA MET A 3 -21.19 15.73 -0.84
C MET A 3 -19.82 16.14 -0.32
N GLN A 4 -19.78 16.69 0.88
CA GLN A 4 -18.57 16.71 1.70
C GLN A 4 -18.18 15.26 1.94
N THR A 5 -17.30 14.75 1.09
CA THR A 5 -16.72 13.41 1.22
C THR A 5 -15.80 13.36 2.43
N ALA A 6 -16.15 12.46 3.35
CA ALA A 6 -15.34 11.80 4.37
C ALA A 6 -14.55 12.68 5.35
N THR A 7 -14.59 12.31 6.63
CA THR A 7 -13.76 12.83 7.72
C THR A 7 -12.30 12.98 7.30
N ALA A 8 -11.88 14.19 6.92
CA ALA A 8 -10.54 14.45 6.43
C ALA A 8 -9.54 14.17 7.56
N VAL A 9 -8.66 13.18 7.34
CA VAL A 9 -7.53 12.90 8.22
C VAL A 9 -6.80 14.20 8.57
N MET A 10 -6.55 14.42 9.86
CA MET A 10 -5.90 15.64 10.32
C MET A 10 -4.48 15.72 9.74
N ALA A 11 -4.24 16.79 9.00
CA ALA A 11 -2.97 16.98 8.32
C ALA A 11 -1.84 17.32 9.31
N PRO A 12 -0.60 16.86 9.05
CA PRO A 12 0.52 17.13 9.93
C PRO A 12 0.84 18.63 9.95
N PRO A 13 0.97 19.26 11.13
CA PRO A 13 1.30 20.68 11.22
C PRO A 13 2.74 20.92 10.74
N ALA A 14 2.93 21.97 9.95
CA ALA A 14 4.27 22.37 9.52
C ALA A 14 5.07 22.97 10.69
N PRO A 15 6.36 22.64 10.83
CA PRO A 15 7.22 23.20 11.87
C PRO A 15 7.44 24.70 11.63
N ARG A 16 7.39 25.50 12.70
CA ARG A 16 7.55 26.97 12.64
C ARG A 16 8.95 27.43 12.99
N THR A 17 9.70 26.62 13.74
CA THR A 17 11.06 26.94 14.21
C THR A 17 11.97 25.72 14.06
N LEU A 18 13.29 25.94 14.17
CA LEU A 18 14.26 24.85 14.17
C LEU A 18 14.13 23.92 15.39
N GLU A 19 13.62 24.42 16.51
CA GLU A 19 13.41 23.61 17.71
C GLU A 19 12.24 22.63 17.53
N GLU A 20 11.16 23.07 16.87
CA GLU A 20 10.01 22.23 16.54
C GLU A 20 10.35 21.08 15.59
N MET A 21 11.46 21.19 14.85
CA MET A 21 11.96 20.11 13.99
C MET A 21 12.30 18.84 14.79
N LYS A 22 12.70 19.00 16.07
CA LYS A 22 13.18 17.92 16.95
C LYS A 22 14.25 17.04 16.30
N LEU A 23 15.06 17.62 15.41
CA LEU A 23 16.20 16.97 14.76
C LEU A 23 17.51 17.56 15.28
N PRO A 24 18.60 16.78 15.28
CA PRO A 24 19.93 17.33 15.54
C PRO A 24 20.29 18.43 14.54
N ILE A 25 20.72 19.59 15.05
CA ILE A 25 21.12 20.75 14.23
C ILE A 25 22.18 20.38 13.19
N VAL A 26 23.15 19.54 13.59
CA VAL A 26 24.22 19.05 12.71
C VAL A 26 23.65 18.29 11.51
N MET A 27 22.65 17.43 11.72
CA MET A 27 22.00 16.69 10.63
C MET A 27 21.27 17.64 9.69
N MET A 28 20.50 18.60 10.23
CA MET A 28 19.76 19.56 9.41
C MET A 28 20.70 20.41 8.53
N ARG A 29 21.77 20.94 9.13
CA ARG A 29 22.80 21.68 8.41
C ARG A 29 23.46 20.82 7.34
N ASP A 30 23.84 19.59 7.67
CA ASP A 30 24.52 18.73 6.72
C ASP A 30 23.59 18.35 5.56
N ILE A 31 22.30 18.07 5.80
CA ILE A 31 21.31 17.85 4.72
C ILE A 31 21.15 19.10 3.84
N LEU A 32 21.09 20.31 4.44
CA LEU A 32 21.04 21.58 3.71
C LEU A 32 22.22 21.71 2.73
N LEU A 33 23.45 21.57 3.25
CA LEU A 33 24.68 21.72 2.46
C LEU A 33 24.77 20.67 1.36
N LYS A 34 24.43 19.41 1.67
CA LYS A 34 24.38 18.32 0.68
C LYS A 34 23.36 18.61 -0.42
N THR A 35 22.22 19.20 -0.09
CA THR A 35 21.16 19.54 -1.04
C THR A 35 21.60 20.66 -1.97
N ILE A 36 22.18 21.74 -1.42
CA ILE A 36 22.76 22.84 -2.22
C ILE A 36 23.83 22.27 -3.16
N PHE A 37 24.73 21.43 -2.64
CA PHE A 37 25.84 20.84 -3.41
C PHE A 37 25.35 19.94 -4.55
N ARG A 38 24.36 19.06 -4.31
CA ARG A 38 23.88 18.10 -5.31
C ARG A 38 22.94 18.72 -6.34
N LYS A 39 22.11 19.69 -5.94
CA LYS A 39 21.11 20.30 -6.82
C LYS A 39 21.54 21.65 -7.42
N ASN A 40 22.68 22.21 -7.00
CA ASN A 40 23.15 23.55 -7.40
C ASN A 40 22.12 24.66 -7.14
N ILE A 41 21.36 24.53 -6.05
CA ILE A 41 20.33 25.51 -5.67
C ILE A 41 20.99 26.70 -4.99
N THR A 42 20.66 27.91 -5.44
CA THR A 42 21.21 29.15 -4.89
C THR A 42 20.17 30.01 -4.17
N ILE A 43 18.88 29.75 -4.39
CA ILE A 43 17.79 30.59 -3.87
C ILE A 43 17.07 29.86 -2.73
N VAL A 44 16.67 30.61 -1.69
CA VAL A 44 16.04 30.06 -0.47
C VAL A 44 14.67 29.46 -0.75
N SER A 45 13.87 30.05 -1.66
CA SER A 45 12.57 29.50 -2.05
C SER A 45 12.69 28.11 -2.68
N GLU A 46 13.59 27.93 -3.65
CA GLU A 46 13.91 26.63 -4.26
C GLU A 46 14.48 25.64 -3.24
N LEU A 47 15.33 26.14 -2.34
CA LEU A 47 15.94 25.31 -1.30
C LEU A 47 14.89 24.79 -0.32
N SER A 48 13.98 25.66 0.11
CA SER A 48 12.83 25.36 0.97
C SER A 48 11.95 24.26 0.37
N GLU A 49 11.70 24.30 -0.94
CA GLU A 49 11.00 23.22 -1.64
C GLU A 49 11.81 21.93 -1.68
N ALA A 50 13.11 22.01 -1.98
CA ALA A 50 13.98 20.86 -2.10
C ALA A 50 14.18 20.11 -0.77
N ILE A 51 14.25 20.83 0.35
CA ILE A 51 14.36 20.26 1.70
C ILE A 51 13.00 20.11 2.41
N CYS A 52 11.92 20.51 1.75
CA CYS A 52 10.55 20.37 2.24
C CYS A 52 10.29 21.07 3.58
N LEU A 53 10.89 22.23 3.83
CA LEU A 53 10.69 23.04 5.03
C LEU A 53 10.03 24.38 4.69
N PRO A 54 9.31 25.03 5.62
CA PRO A 54 8.87 26.41 5.42
C PRO A 54 10.04 27.36 5.16
N ILE A 55 9.80 28.40 4.35
CA ILE A 55 10.83 29.38 3.95
C ILE A 55 11.49 30.02 5.17
N GLN A 56 10.72 30.36 6.22
CA GLN A 56 11.25 30.96 7.45
C GLN A 56 12.27 30.04 8.15
N VAL A 57 11.92 28.76 8.33
CA VAL A 57 12.81 27.75 8.94
C VAL A 57 14.04 27.49 8.07
N THR A 58 13.86 27.52 6.74
CA THR A 58 14.97 27.37 5.79
C THR A 58 15.93 28.55 5.86
N GLN A 59 15.41 29.78 5.99
CA GLN A 59 16.21 30.99 6.16
C GLN A 59 17.03 30.93 7.45
N GLU A 60 16.44 30.50 8.57
CA GLU A 60 17.17 30.31 9.84
C GLU A 60 18.35 29.32 9.69
N LEU A 61 18.16 28.20 8.97
CA LEU A 61 19.25 27.26 8.67
C LEU A 61 20.34 27.87 7.78
N VAL A 62 19.95 28.66 6.78
CA VAL A 62 20.88 29.34 5.88
C VAL A 62 21.71 30.36 6.67
N ASP A 63 21.09 31.18 7.51
CA ASP A 63 21.79 32.18 8.31
C ASP A 63 22.75 31.53 9.32
N MET A 64 22.35 30.42 9.96
CA MET A 64 23.25 29.63 10.80
C MET A 64 24.46 29.09 10.01
N ALA A 65 24.25 28.58 8.80
CA ALA A 65 25.34 28.10 7.95
C ALA A 65 26.26 29.25 7.47
N ARG A 66 25.74 30.47 7.32
CA ARG A 66 26.54 31.67 7.02
C ARG A 66 27.37 32.15 8.19
N GLU A 67 26.81 32.17 9.39
CA GLU A 67 27.56 32.47 10.63
C GLU A 67 28.73 31.50 10.81
N GLN A 68 28.54 30.23 10.44
CA GLN A 68 29.57 29.20 10.43
C GLN A 68 30.52 29.28 9.21
N ARG A 69 30.38 30.28 8.33
CA ARG A 69 31.16 30.50 7.11
C ARG A 69 31.10 29.35 6.09
N LEU A 70 30.01 28.57 6.11
CA LEU A 70 29.77 27.47 5.17
C LEU A 70 29.01 27.97 3.93
N LEU A 71 28.27 29.07 4.05
CA LEU A 71 27.58 29.75 2.96
C LEU A 71 28.02 31.21 2.89
N GLU A 72 28.04 31.75 1.68
CA GLU A 72 28.24 33.17 1.39
C GLU A 72 27.09 33.71 0.54
N ALA A 73 26.77 35.00 0.71
CA ALA A 73 25.73 35.66 -0.06
C ALA A 73 26.32 36.19 -1.38
N THR A 74 25.69 35.87 -2.51
CA THR A 74 26.14 36.28 -3.85
C THR A 74 25.49 37.57 -4.34
N GLY A 75 24.67 38.21 -3.51
CA GLY A 75 23.87 39.39 -3.85
C GLY A 75 22.63 39.06 -4.68
N THR A 76 21.84 40.06 -5.05
CA THR A 76 20.74 39.92 -6.02
C THR A 76 21.33 39.91 -7.42
N LEU A 77 21.55 38.71 -7.98
CA LEU A 77 22.04 38.55 -9.34
C LEU A 77 20.90 38.87 -10.32
N ASN A 78 21.06 40.01 -11.01
CA ASN A 78 20.20 40.61 -12.05
C ASN A 78 18.99 41.43 -11.57
N ALA A 79 18.88 42.65 -12.11
CA ALA A 79 17.74 43.56 -11.92
C ALA A 79 16.37 43.04 -12.43
N ASN A 80 16.35 41.88 -13.09
CA ASN A 80 15.17 41.28 -13.72
C ASN A 80 14.76 39.91 -13.14
N SER A 81 15.48 39.37 -12.15
CA SER A 81 15.18 38.05 -11.58
C SER A 81 15.14 38.11 -10.06
N GLY A 82 13.95 38.33 -9.51
CA GLY A 82 13.60 38.12 -8.11
C GLY A 82 14.28 39.06 -7.10
N ASN A 83 13.52 39.57 -6.12
CA ASN A 83 14.07 40.28 -4.97
C ASN A 83 14.73 39.33 -3.93
N GLU A 84 15.00 38.07 -4.28
CA GLU A 84 15.59 37.09 -3.35
C GLU A 84 17.12 37.08 -3.44
N MET A 85 17.76 37.04 -2.27
CA MET A 85 19.22 36.98 -2.15
C MET A 85 19.73 35.57 -2.47
N GLY A 86 20.74 35.50 -3.35
CA GLY A 86 21.40 34.23 -3.67
C GLY A 86 22.43 33.84 -2.61
N TYR A 87 22.60 32.53 -2.42
CA TYR A 87 23.60 31.93 -1.55
C TYR A 87 24.41 30.86 -2.29
N GLN A 88 25.68 30.75 -1.94
CA GLN A 88 26.58 29.73 -2.48
C GLN A 88 27.44 29.10 -1.38
N LEU A 89 27.84 27.85 -1.58
CA LEU A 89 28.79 27.16 -0.71
C LEU A 89 30.18 27.78 -0.82
N THR A 90 30.74 28.16 0.32
CA THR A 90 32.16 28.47 0.44
C THR A 90 32.99 27.19 0.24
N ASP A 91 34.31 27.30 0.10
CA ASP A 91 35.16 26.10 0.02
C ASP A 91 35.09 25.25 1.29
N GLN A 92 34.92 25.88 2.46
CA GLN A 92 34.65 25.18 3.73
C GLN A 92 33.29 24.47 3.70
N GLY A 93 32.25 25.13 3.16
CA GLY A 93 30.93 24.53 2.96
C GLY A 93 30.95 23.32 2.03
N LYS A 94 31.66 23.41 0.90
CA LYS A 94 31.85 22.30 -0.04
C LYS A 94 32.58 21.13 0.62
N ALA A 95 33.68 21.40 1.34
CA ALA A 95 34.42 20.37 2.05
C ALA A 95 33.54 19.66 3.09
N ARG A 96 32.72 20.41 3.85
CA ARG A 96 31.78 19.82 4.80
C ARG A 96 30.66 19.02 4.11
N ALA A 97 30.14 19.49 2.98
CA ALA A 97 29.13 18.75 2.22
C ALA A 97 29.66 17.40 1.73
N LEU A 98 30.91 17.35 1.25
CA LEU A 98 31.57 16.11 0.82
C LEU A 98 31.82 15.14 1.99
N ASP A 99 32.28 15.65 3.14
CA ASP A 99 32.42 14.85 4.37
C ASP A 99 31.07 14.28 4.83
N ALA A 100 30.01 15.10 4.83
CA ALA A 100 28.67 14.65 5.16
C ALA A 100 28.11 13.63 4.16
N LEU A 101 28.41 13.77 2.86
CA LEU A 101 28.04 12.80 1.82
C LEU A 101 28.75 11.47 2.02
N ALA A 102 30.00 11.50 2.48
CA ALA A 102 30.70 10.29 2.85
C ALA A 102 30.00 9.60 4.03
N GLN A 103 29.41 10.32 4.99
CA GLN A 103 28.68 9.67 6.09
C GLN A 103 27.32 9.12 5.65
N SER A 104 26.57 9.88 4.85
CA SER A 104 25.29 9.45 4.28
C SER A 104 25.00 10.21 2.99
N GLU A 105 24.65 9.49 1.94
CA GLU A 105 24.29 10.09 0.66
C GLU A 105 22.89 10.74 0.66
N TYR A 106 22.13 10.64 1.75
CA TYR A 106 20.80 11.25 1.84
C TYR A 106 20.85 12.78 1.71
N PHE A 107 20.09 13.35 0.78
CA PHE A 107 19.89 14.79 0.61
C PHE A 107 18.46 15.08 0.13
N GLY A 108 18.04 16.34 0.15
CA GLY A 108 16.69 16.77 -0.19
C GLY A 108 15.81 16.86 1.06
N ALA A 109 14.62 16.26 1.00
CA ALA A 109 13.59 16.42 2.02
C ALA A 109 14.10 16.13 3.43
N MET A 110 13.90 17.05 4.37
CA MET A 110 14.31 16.85 5.75
C MET A 110 13.51 15.68 6.36
N PRO A 111 14.15 14.72 7.06
CA PRO A 111 13.43 13.60 7.64
C PRO A 111 12.50 14.06 8.76
N VAL A 112 11.56 13.19 9.14
CA VAL A 112 10.67 13.42 10.29
C VAL A 112 11.11 12.52 11.44
N PRO A 113 11.32 13.02 12.67
CA PRO A 113 11.62 12.16 13.81
C PRO A 113 10.55 11.08 13.99
N LEU A 114 10.96 9.84 14.25
CA LEU A 114 10.04 8.70 14.38
C LEU A 114 8.91 8.96 15.40
N GLU A 115 9.20 9.61 16.52
CA GLU A 115 8.19 9.95 17.53
C GLU A 115 7.11 10.89 17.00
N ILE A 116 7.48 11.87 16.16
CA ILE A 116 6.51 12.75 15.49
C ILE A 116 5.69 11.98 14.47
N TYR A 117 6.32 11.04 13.76
CA TYR A 117 5.57 10.19 12.83
C TYR A 117 4.56 9.29 13.55
N ARG A 118 4.88 8.76 14.74
CA ARG A 118 3.92 7.98 15.56
C ARG A 118 2.67 8.78 15.89
N GLU A 119 2.81 10.04 16.31
CA GLU A 119 1.66 10.92 16.55
C GLU A 119 0.80 11.11 15.29
N GLN A 120 1.44 11.22 14.11
CA GLN A 120 0.71 11.33 12.85
C GLN A 120 -0.01 10.04 12.49
N VAL A 121 0.58 8.87 12.77
CA VAL A 121 -0.06 7.57 12.56
C VAL A 121 -1.33 7.44 13.42
N GLU A 122 -1.27 7.84 14.69
CA GLU A 122 -2.45 7.80 15.57
C GLU A 122 -3.62 8.66 15.03
N ARG A 123 -3.32 9.85 14.49
CA ARG A 123 -4.31 10.75 13.89
C ARG A 123 -4.98 10.21 12.63
N GLN A 124 -4.31 9.29 11.93
CA GLN A 124 -4.76 8.72 10.65
C GLN A 124 -4.99 7.20 10.71
N SER A 125 -5.07 6.65 11.92
CA SER A 125 -5.04 5.21 12.15
C SER A 125 -6.16 4.49 11.40
N ILE A 126 -5.82 3.34 10.81
CA ILE A 126 -6.77 2.44 10.12
C ILE A 126 -7.90 1.98 11.06
N ARG A 127 -7.63 1.93 12.37
CA ARG A 127 -8.57 1.46 13.40
C ARG A 127 -9.66 2.46 13.74
N ASN A 128 -9.46 3.73 13.36
CA ASN A 128 -10.47 4.78 13.56
C ASN A 128 -11.47 4.84 12.40
N ILE A 129 -11.27 4.02 11.36
CA ILE A 129 -12.16 4.00 10.20
C ILE A 129 -13.38 3.16 10.52
N GLN A 130 -14.55 3.76 10.34
CA GLN A 130 -15.81 3.04 10.36
C GLN A 130 -16.31 2.84 8.93
N ILE A 131 -16.41 1.58 8.52
CA ILE A 131 -17.00 1.22 7.24
C ILE A 131 -18.43 0.78 7.47
N THR A 132 -19.36 1.47 6.81
CA THR A 132 -20.77 1.09 6.78
C THR A 132 -21.02 -0.08 5.84
N ARG A 133 -22.08 -0.85 6.11
CA ARG A 133 -22.51 -1.95 5.23
C ARG A 133 -22.74 -1.45 3.81
N GLU A 134 -23.31 -0.26 3.65
CA GLU A 134 -23.61 0.35 2.36
C GLU A 134 -22.33 0.68 1.58
N GLN A 135 -21.30 1.21 2.24
CA GLN A 135 -20.00 1.49 1.61
C GLN A 135 -19.34 0.20 1.14
N LEU A 136 -19.30 -0.82 1.99
CA LEU A 136 -18.71 -2.12 1.64
C LEU A 136 -19.47 -2.78 0.49
N THR A 137 -20.80 -2.79 0.53
CA THR A 137 -21.66 -3.35 -0.53
C THR A 137 -21.46 -2.60 -1.85
N ARG A 138 -21.30 -1.28 -1.82
CA ARG A 138 -21.05 -0.47 -3.01
C ARG A 138 -19.68 -0.77 -3.62
N ALA A 139 -18.62 -0.80 -2.82
CA ALA A 139 -17.27 -1.11 -3.28
C ALA A 139 -17.19 -2.51 -3.91
N MET A 140 -17.92 -3.46 -3.33
CA MET A 140 -17.99 -4.84 -3.80
C MET A 140 -19.16 -5.09 -4.78
N GLY A 141 -19.80 -4.04 -5.32
CA GLY A 141 -21.02 -4.19 -6.14
C GLY A 141 -20.83 -4.96 -7.46
N HIS A 142 -19.58 -5.16 -7.87
CA HIS A 142 -19.22 -6.00 -9.02
C HIS A 142 -19.06 -7.49 -8.67
N LEU A 143 -19.14 -7.84 -7.38
CA LEU A 143 -19.03 -9.20 -6.85
C LEU A 143 -20.40 -9.71 -6.39
N VAL A 144 -20.67 -10.98 -6.66
CA VAL A 144 -21.82 -11.67 -6.08
C VAL A 144 -21.36 -12.32 -4.79
N LEU A 145 -21.75 -11.73 -3.65
CA LEU A 145 -21.35 -12.17 -2.33
C LEU A 145 -22.58 -12.61 -1.51
N PRO A 146 -22.50 -13.72 -0.76
CA PRO A 146 -23.55 -14.08 0.19
C PRO A 146 -23.76 -12.97 1.22
N PRO A 147 -25.00 -12.62 1.60
CA PRO A 147 -25.26 -11.58 2.60
C PRO A 147 -24.54 -11.82 3.94
N SER A 148 -24.44 -13.09 4.33
CA SER A 148 -23.73 -13.52 5.55
C SER A 148 -22.23 -13.26 5.50
N LEU A 149 -21.61 -13.21 4.31
CA LEU A 149 -20.19 -12.89 4.18
C LEU A 149 -19.93 -11.42 4.50
N LEU A 150 -20.81 -10.52 4.06
CA LEU A 150 -20.73 -9.09 4.39
C LEU A 150 -20.91 -8.85 5.90
N ASP A 151 -21.75 -9.65 6.56
CA ASP A 151 -21.98 -9.57 8.02
C ASP A 151 -20.69 -9.90 8.82
N HIS A 152 -19.80 -10.74 8.27
CA HIS A 152 -18.49 -11.02 8.88
C HIS A 152 -17.40 -10.03 8.46
N LEU A 153 -17.38 -9.62 7.19
CA LEU A 153 -16.36 -8.71 6.66
C LEU A 153 -16.48 -7.28 7.21
N GLY A 154 -17.70 -6.74 7.32
CA GLY A 154 -17.93 -5.36 7.78
C GLY A 154 -17.30 -5.07 9.16
N PRO A 155 -17.60 -5.87 10.19
CA PRO A 155 -16.96 -5.75 11.50
C PRO A 155 -15.44 -5.99 11.45
N ALA A 156 -14.98 -6.89 10.59
CA ALA A 156 -13.57 -7.23 10.50
C ALA A 156 -12.72 -6.05 10.01
N VAL A 157 -13.19 -5.37 8.95
CA VAL A 157 -12.50 -4.21 8.40
C VAL A 157 -12.62 -3.01 9.37
N SER A 158 -13.80 -2.78 9.95
CA SER A 158 -14.02 -1.66 10.88
C SER A 158 -13.25 -1.79 12.20
N ALA A 159 -12.94 -3.01 12.63
CA ALA A 159 -12.11 -3.24 13.81
C ALA A 159 -10.62 -2.94 13.56
N GLY A 160 -10.18 -2.82 12.30
CA GLY A 160 -8.77 -2.64 11.94
C GLY A 160 -7.87 -3.77 12.46
N ARG A 161 -8.40 -5.00 12.55
CA ARG A 161 -7.69 -6.20 13.05
C ARG A 161 -7.46 -7.21 11.93
N SER A 162 -6.52 -8.12 12.15
CA SER A 162 -6.14 -9.13 11.15
C SER A 162 -7.30 -10.03 10.70
N ILE A 163 -7.30 -10.32 9.41
CA ILE A 163 -8.29 -11.17 8.73
C ILE A 163 -7.56 -12.34 8.08
N LEU A 164 -8.04 -13.57 8.30
CA LEU A 164 -7.65 -14.75 7.54
C LEU A 164 -8.82 -15.22 6.69
N MET A 165 -8.69 -15.11 5.38
CA MET A 165 -9.60 -15.69 4.41
C MET A 165 -9.07 -17.05 3.97
N TYR A 166 -9.90 -18.08 4.10
CA TYR A 166 -9.51 -19.44 3.73
C TYR A 166 -10.63 -20.15 2.97
N GLY A 167 -10.26 -21.05 2.08
CA GLY A 167 -11.21 -21.84 1.30
C GLY A 167 -10.67 -22.22 -0.06
N PRO A 168 -11.45 -22.94 -0.88
CA PRO A 168 -10.97 -23.47 -2.16
C PRO A 168 -10.41 -22.38 -3.10
N PRO A 169 -9.47 -22.73 -3.99
CA PRO A 169 -8.94 -21.80 -4.98
C PRO A 169 -10.03 -21.35 -5.95
N GLY A 170 -9.89 -20.13 -6.50
CA GLY A 170 -10.79 -19.61 -7.52
C GLY A 170 -12.17 -19.12 -7.01
N ASN A 171 -12.35 -18.95 -5.70
CA ASN A 171 -13.58 -18.40 -5.10
C ASN A 171 -13.52 -16.90 -4.80
N GLY A 172 -12.54 -16.18 -5.35
CA GLY A 172 -12.53 -14.71 -5.31
C GLY A 172 -11.98 -14.09 -4.02
N LYS A 173 -11.13 -14.81 -3.26
CA LYS A 173 -10.41 -14.26 -2.08
C LYS A 173 -9.66 -12.97 -2.43
N SER A 174 -8.87 -12.97 -3.50
CA SER A 174 -8.13 -11.79 -3.97
C SER A 174 -9.07 -10.67 -4.44
N SER A 175 -10.22 -11.00 -5.05
CA SER A 175 -11.24 -10.01 -5.42
C SER A 175 -11.89 -9.37 -4.19
N ILE A 176 -12.12 -10.14 -3.13
CA ILE A 176 -12.62 -9.64 -1.85
C ILE A 176 -11.60 -8.72 -1.18
N SER A 177 -10.32 -9.10 -1.13
CA SER A 177 -9.25 -8.23 -0.59
C SER A 177 -9.18 -6.89 -1.32
N ASN A 178 -9.29 -6.89 -2.65
CA ASN A 178 -9.33 -5.66 -3.44
C ASN A 178 -10.61 -4.86 -3.19
N GLY A 179 -11.76 -5.50 -3.02
CA GLY A 179 -12.99 -4.83 -2.63
C GLY A 179 -12.91 -4.14 -1.26
N ILE A 180 -12.22 -4.75 -0.29
CA ILE A 180 -11.95 -4.14 1.02
C ILE A 180 -11.08 -2.89 0.86
N ARG A 181 -10.04 -2.96 0.02
CA ARG A 181 -9.20 -1.82 -0.32
C ARG A 181 -10.01 -0.66 -0.88
N ASP A 182 -10.86 -0.94 -1.86
CA ASP A 182 -11.67 0.08 -2.51
C ASP A 182 -12.71 0.68 -1.55
N ALA A 183 -13.17 -0.09 -0.55
CA ALA A 183 -14.14 0.36 0.46
C ALA A 183 -13.55 1.28 1.53
N LEU A 184 -12.26 1.10 1.88
CA LEU A 184 -11.59 1.87 2.93
C LEU A 184 -11.39 3.35 2.55
N GLY A 185 -11.43 3.67 1.25
CA GLY A 185 -11.33 5.00 0.64
C GLY A 185 -11.04 6.16 1.58
N ASP A 186 -9.79 6.64 1.58
CA ASP A 186 -9.33 7.77 2.39
C ASP A 186 -7.89 8.15 1.99
N ARG A 187 -7.36 9.24 2.56
CA ARG A 187 -5.99 9.72 2.35
C ARG A 187 -5.17 9.65 3.64
N VAL A 188 -3.87 9.44 3.50
CA VAL A 188 -2.92 9.44 4.61
C VAL A 188 -1.70 10.31 4.28
N TYR A 189 -1.02 10.78 5.32
CA TYR A 189 0.21 11.53 5.19
C TYR A 189 1.39 10.61 5.48
N VAL A 190 2.24 10.40 4.47
CA VAL A 190 3.41 9.53 4.56
C VAL A 190 4.67 10.38 4.47
N PRO A 191 5.58 10.34 5.46
CA PRO A 191 6.81 11.08 5.41
C PRO A 191 7.71 10.51 4.30
N ARG A 192 8.46 11.39 3.63
CA ARG A 192 9.45 10.94 2.64
C ARG A 192 10.51 10.04 3.27
N ALA A 193 11.01 10.48 4.43
CA ALA A 193 11.90 9.71 5.28
C ALA A 193 11.64 10.03 6.75
N ILE A 194 12.00 9.10 7.60
CA ILE A 194 12.00 9.25 9.05
C ILE A 194 13.42 9.21 9.60
N GLU A 195 13.61 9.79 10.78
CA GLU A 195 14.87 9.76 11.53
C GLU A 195 14.71 8.95 12.81
N TYR A 196 15.74 8.14 13.08
CA TYR A 196 15.90 7.44 14.36
C TYR A 196 17.39 7.23 14.65
N SER A 197 17.86 7.63 15.84
CA SER A 197 19.25 7.45 16.31
C SER A 197 20.30 7.99 15.31
N GLY A 198 20.02 9.13 14.68
CA GLY A 198 20.87 9.76 13.67
C GLY A 198 20.86 9.07 12.30
N GLN A 199 20.08 8.01 12.12
CA GLN A 199 19.93 7.29 10.85
C GLN A 199 18.69 7.76 10.10
N VAL A 200 18.81 7.86 8.77
CA VAL A 200 17.68 8.17 7.89
C VAL A 200 17.11 6.89 7.30
N ILE A 201 15.81 6.69 7.49
CA ILE A 201 15.04 5.56 6.96
C ILE A 201 14.04 6.11 5.94
N THR A 202 14.17 5.73 4.67
CA THR A 202 13.21 6.14 3.62
C THR A 202 11.92 5.33 3.75
N VAL A 203 10.77 6.04 3.74
CA VAL A 203 9.45 5.43 3.93
C VAL A 203 8.62 5.56 2.66
N TYR A 204 8.57 6.76 2.08
CA TYR A 204 7.85 6.97 0.82
C TYR A 204 8.49 6.18 -0.31
N ASP A 205 7.62 5.50 -1.05
CA ASP A 205 7.96 4.62 -2.17
C ASP A 205 6.87 4.80 -3.24
N PRO A 206 7.18 5.37 -4.42
CA PRO A 206 6.20 5.58 -5.50
C PRO A 206 5.51 4.31 -6.00
N ILE A 207 6.07 3.13 -5.75
CA ILE A 207 5.45 1.84 -6.14
C ILE A 207 4.31 1.49 -5.18
N VAL A 208 4.42 1.87 -3.91
CA VAL A 208 3.44 1.57 -2.85
C VAL A 208 2.50 2.74 -2.59
N HIS A 209 2.99 3.97 -2.76
CA HIS A 209 2.31 5.19 -2.35
C HIS A 209 1.87 6.01 -3.57
N ASN A 210 0.58 5.99 -3.85
CA ASN A 210 -0.04 6.83 -4.87
C ASN A 210 -0.21 8.25 -4.31
N ALA A 211 0.67 9.16 -4.72
CA ALA A 211 0.58 10.57 -4.34
C ALA A 211 -0.68 11.22 -4.94
N VAL A 212 -1.40 11.97 -4.12
CA VAL A 212 -2.54 12.77 -4.56
C VAL A 212 -2.02 14.12 -5.09
N GLU A 213 -2.39 14.47 -6.32
CA GLU A 213 -2.08 15.78 -6.88
C GLU A 213 -2.63 16.90 -5.98
N GLN A 214 -1.76 17.80 -5.57
CA GLN A 214 -2.14 18.99 -4.83
C GLN A 214 -2.56 20.07 -5.82
N ILE A 215 -3.74 20.66 -5.60
CA ILE A 215 -4.16 21.84 -6.34
C ILE A 215 -3.12 22.93 -6.07
N GLN A 216 -2.41 23.35 -7.12
CA GLN A 216 -1.46 24.46 -7.02
C GLN A 216 -2.20 25.72 -6.57
N ASP A 217 -1.65 26.38 -5.57
CA ASP A 217 -2.17 27.65 -5.11
C ASP A 217 -2.13 28.70 -6.22
N ASP A 218 -3.23 29.42 -6.40
CA ASP A 218 -3.25 30.63 -7.21
C ASP A 218 -2.26 31.64 -6.58
N PRO A 219 -1.23 32.11 -7.32
CA PRO A 219 -0.27 33.08 -6.84
C PRO A 219 -0.90 34.38 -6.29
N ASN A 220 -2.11 34.71 -6.74
CA ASN A 220 -2.85 35.91 -6.30
C ASN A 220 -3.74 35.70 -5.07
N SER A 221 -3.82 34.47 -4.54
CA SER A 221 -4.62 34.18 -3.35
C SER A 221 -3.90 34.64 -2.07
N LEU A 222 -4.54 35.50 -1.27
CA LEU A 222 -4.05 35.93 0.05
C LEU A 222 -3.92 34.77 1.07
N ARG A 223 -4.56 33.62 0.81
CA ARG A 223 -4.42 32.41 1.62
C ARG A 223 -3.68 31.35 0.81
N ARG A 224 -2.45 31.00 1.20
CA ARG A 224 -1.74 29.81 0.72
C ARG A 224 -2.48 28.55 1.21
N ALA A 225 -2.71 27.58 0.35
CA ALA A 225 -3.32 26.27 0.59
C ALA A 225 -2.33 25.14 0.87
N LYS A 226 -1.01 25.37 0.94
CA LYS A 226 -0.11 24.43 1.64
C LYS A 226 -0.50 24.36 3.13
N ARG A 227 -1.47 23.48 3.41
CA ARG A 227 -2.14 23.32 4.72
C ARG A 227 -1.41 22.37 5.66
N PHE A 228 -0.28 21.79 5.27
CA PHE A 228 0.40 20.75 6.02
C PHE A 228 1.90 20.70 5.75
N ASP A 229 2.63 19.98 6.61
CA ASP A 229 4.06 19.77 6.54
C ASP A 229 4.50 19.10 5.22
N SER A 230 5.30 19.80 4.42
CA SER A 230 5.78 19.34 3.11
C SER A 230 6.77 18.17 3.16
N ARG A 231 7.30 17.80 4.34
CA ARG A 231 8.08 16.57 4.52
C ARG A 231 7.23 15.32 4.29
N TYR A 232 5.91 15.47 4.40
CA TYR A 232 4.93 14.44 4.09
C TYR A 232 4.41 14.55 2.66
N VAL A 233 4.02 13.41 2.11
CA VAL A 233 3.26 13.29 0.88
C VAL A 233 1.85 12.85 1.26
N CYS A 234 0.84 13.56 0.76
CA CYS A 234 -0.55 13.12 0.86
C CYS A 234 -0.76 12.01 -0.17
N CYS A 235 -1.08 10.82 0.30
CA CYS A 235 -1.26 9.63 -0.54
C CYS A 235 -2.65 9.04 -0.34
N GLU A 236 -3.12 8.26 -1.30
CA GLU A 236 -4.15 7.27 -1.03
C GLU A 236 -3.64 6.26 0.02
N ARG A 237 -4.53 5.62 0.78
CA ARG A 237 -4.12 4.61 1.76
C ARG A 237 -3.26 3.53 1.08
N PRO A 238 -2.02 3.30 1.57
CA PRO A 238 -1.09 2.41 0.89
C PRO A 238 -1.62 0.98 0.94
N THR A 239 -1.39 0.25 -0.14
CA THR A 239 -1.72 -1.18 -0.21
C THR A 239 -0.48 -1.94 -0.65
N VAL A 240 -0.03 -2.86 0.18
CA VAL A 240 1.02 -3.81 -0.18
C VAL A 240 0.37 -5.17 -0.40
N ILE A 241 0.66 -5.80 -1.53
CA ILE A 241 0.19 -7.15 -1.86
C ILE A 241 1.42 -8.02 -2.08
N THR A 242 1.50 -9.12 -1.37
CA THR A 242 2.54 -10.14 -1.54
C THR A 242 1.93 -11.53 -1.61
N GLY A 243 2.59 -12.45 -2.29
CA GLY A 243 2.19 -13.85 -2.45
C GLY A 243 3.27 -14.83 -1.98
N GLY A 244 3.63 -15.76 -2.87
CA GLY A 244 4.68 -16.78 -2.62
C GLY A 244 6.09 -16.19 -2.50
N GLU A 245 6.30 -14.97 -2.98
CA GLU A 245 7.57 -14.25 -2.97
C GLU A 245 7.88 -13.55 -1.63
N LEU A 246 6.93 -13.54 -0.69
CA LEU A 246 7.14 -12.94 0.63
C LEU A 246 8.21 -13.72 1.40
N SER A 247 9.27 -13.02 1.81
CA SER A 247 10.31 -13.55 2.70
C SER A 247 10.40 -12.74 3.99
N LEU A 248 10.87 -13.36 5.07
CA LEU A 248 11.04 -12.69 6.37
C LEU A 248 11.97 -11.48 6.29
N LYS A 249 12.99 -11.53 5.42
CA LYS A 249 13.93 -10.42 5.22
C LYS A 249 13.27 -9.14 4.70
N MET A 250 12.17 -9.26 3.95
CA MET A 250 11.40 -8.10 3.45
C MET A 250 10.63 -7.39 4.58
N LEU A 251 10.52 -8.04 5.75
CA LEU A 251 9.89 -7.50 6.95
C LEU A 251 10.90 -6.79 7.87
N ASP A 252 12.18 -6.75 7.52
CA ASP A 252 13.21 -6.06 8.27
C ASP A 252 13.77 -4.86 7.47
N LEU A 253 14.47 -3.95 8.15
CA LEU A 253 15.09 -2.79 7.51
C LEU A 253 16.15 -3.23 6.49
N VAL A 254 16.09 -2.67 5.29
CA VAL A 254 17.09 -2.91 4.25
C VAL A 254 18.10 -1.79 4.26
N TYR A 255 19.35 -2.09 4.64
CA TYR A 255 20.44 -1.12 4.59
C TYR A 255 21.09 -1.08 3.20
N ASN A 256 21.20 0.11 2.62
CA ASN A 256 21.96 0.32 1.39
C ASN A 256 23.39 0.76 1.76
N PRO A 257 24.43 -0.08 1.52
CA PRO A 257 25.81 0.24 1.89
C PRO A 257 26.43 1.34 1.02
N THR A 258 25.93 1.55 -0.19
CA THR A 258 26.40 2.62 -1.08
C THR A 258 25.86 3.98 -0.61
N ALA A 259 24.54 4.07 -0.44
CA ALA A 259 23.88 5.31 -0.01
C ALA A 259 24.02 5.58 1.50
N ARG A 260 24.37 4.55 2.29
CA ARG A 260 24.46 4.57 3.76
C ARG A 260 23.16 5.10 4.38
N THR A 261 22.07 4.49 3.95
CA THR A 261 20.71 4.80 4.38
C THR A 261 19.91 3.51 4.52
N TYR A 262 18.86 3.56 5.33
CA TYR A 262 17.93 2.45 5.48
C TYR A 262 16.68 2.68 4.63
N GLN A 263 16.07 1.58 4.20
CA GLN A 263 14.75 1.56 3.61
C GLN A 263 13.78 0.86 4.55
N ALA A 264 12.60 1.45 4.74
CA ALA A 264 11.54 0.88 5.54
C ALA A 264 11.06 -0.47 4.97
N PRO A 265 10.72 -1.44 5.84
CA PRO A 265 10.13 -2.70 5.41
C PRO A 265 8.68 -2.50 4.93
N LEU A 266 8.15 -3.52 4.26
CA LEU A 266 6.84 -3.47 3.60
C LEU A 266 5.70 -3.09 4.55
N GLN A 267 5.69 -3.62 5.78
CA GLN A 267 4.64 -3.32 6.76
C GLN A 267 4.67 -1.86 7.22
N LEU A 268 5.87 -1.30 7.40
CA LEU A 268 6.03 0.11 7.78
C LEU A 268 5.63 1.04 6.62
N LYS A 269 5.92 0.65 5.37
CA LYS A 269 5.41 1.34 4.17
C LYS A 269 3.88 1.26 4.05
N SER A 270 3.26 0.17 4.52
CA SER A 270 1.80 0.01 4.51
C SER A 270 1.06 0.67 5.69
N THR A 271 1.75 1.46 6.52
CA THR A 271 1.15 2.08 7.72
C THR A 271 0.00 3.02 7.35
N GLY A 272 -1.11 2.95 8.09
CA GLY A 272 -2.38 3.57 7.76
C GLY A 272 -3.10 2.90 6.60
N GLY A 273 -2.68 1.71 6.17
CA GLY A 273 -3.16 1.05 4.96
C GLY A 273 -3.45 -0.43 5.16
N ILE A 274 -3.24 -1.19 4.09
CA ILE A 274 -3.58 -2.61 4.01
C ILE A 274 -2.34 -3.40 3.60
N PHE A 275 -2.12 -4.52 4.27
CA PHE A 275 -1.11 -5.49 3.92
C PHE A 275 -1.77 -6.83 3.58
N ILE A 276 -1.72 -7.24 2.32
CA ILE A 276 -2.31 -8.49 1.84
C ILE A 276 -1.20 -9.52 1.64
N VAL A 277 -1.34 -10.67 2.29
CA VAL A 277 -0.52 -11.87 2.07
C VAL A 277 -1.42 -12.91 1.40
N ASP A 278 -1.29 -13.07 0.09
CA ASP A 278 -2.05 -14.06 -0.69
C ASP A 278 -1.31 -15.41 -0.77
N ASP A 279 -2.06 -16.45 -1.08
CA ASP A 279 -1.53 -17.81 -1.29
C ASP A 279 -0.61 -18.32 -0.15
N LEU A 280 -0.97 -17.99 1.09
CA LEU A 280 -0.22 -18.39 2.28
C LEU A 280 -0.16 -19.93 2.40
N GLY A 281 1.04 -20.45 2.60
CA GLY A 281 1.34 -21.89 2.51
C GLY A 281 2.13 -22.29 1.27
N ARG A 282 2.42 -21.34 0.36
CA ARG A 282 3.21 -21.58 -0.87
C ARG A 282 4.55 -20.83 -0.89
N GLN A 283 4.88 -20.13 0.20
CA GLN A 283 6.15 -19.45 0.37
C GLN A 283 7.29 -20.44 0.62
N GLU A 284 8.52 -20.00 0.37
CA GLU A 284 9.73 -20.73 0.77
C GLU A 284 9.80 -20.89 2.30
N GLU A 285 9.45 -19.82 3.02
CA GLU A 285 9.40 -19.81 4.47
C GLU A 285 8.07 -20.43 4.99
N PRO A 286 8.09 -21.20 6.08
CA PRO A 286 6.87 -21.75 6.66
C PRO A 286 5.89 -20.64 7.09
N PRO A 287 4.57 -20.79 6.85
CA PRO A 287 3.55 -19.81 7.26
C PRO A 287 3.61 -19.46 8.75
N GLN A 288 3.93 -20.46 9.59
CA GLN A 288 4.09 -20.27 11.03
C GLN A 288 5.19 -19.25 11.36
N ALA A 289 6.28 -19.19 10.59
CA ALA A 289 7.38 -18.27 10.83
C ALA A 289 6.96 -16.81 10.58
N LEU A 290 6.16 -16.56 9.54
CA LEU A 290 5.56 -15.25 9.26
C LEU A 290 4.67 -14.79 10.41
N ILE A 291 3.79 -15.67 10.92
CA ILE A 291 2.96 -15.33 12.07
C ILE A 291 3.81 -15.09 13.30
N ASN A 292 4.78 -15.94 13.61
CA ASN A 292 5.67 -15.76 14.76
C ASN A 292 6.37 -14.39 14.77
N ARG A 293 6.78 -13.90 13.59
CA ARG A 293 7.37 -12.56 13.44
C ARG A 293 6.38 -11.43 13.73
N TRP A 294 5.09 -11.66 13.51
CA TRP A 294 4.01 -10.70 13.68
C TRP A 294 3.09 -10.96 14.88
N ILE A 295 3.40 -11.94 15.73
CA ILE A 295 2.63 -12.24 16.96
C ILE A 295 2.50 -10.99 17.84
N VAL A 296 3.60 -10.28 18.06
CA VAL A 296 3.64 -9.04 18.86
C VAL A 296 3.06 -7.86 18.08
N PRO A 297 3.47 -7.60 16.82
CA PRO A 297 2.86 -6.54 15.99
C PRO A 297 1.35 -6.58 15.86
N LEU A 298 0.76 -7.77 15.69
CA LEU A 298 -0.69 -7.94 15.56
C LEU A 298 -1.45 -7.69 16.88
N GLU A 299 -0.82 -7.85 18.04
CA GLU A 299 -1.45 -7.58 19.34
C GLU A 299 -1.20 -6.16 19.83
N GLU A 300 0.06 -5.74 19.83
CA GLU A 300 0.49 -4.49 20.44
C GLU A 300 0.44 -3.32 19.47
N SER A 301 0.23 -3.57 18.17
CA SER A 301 0.23 -2.52 17.13
C SER A 301 1.58 -1.81 17.01
N LYS A 302 2.64 -2.53 17.40
CA LYS A 302 4.02 -2.06 17.41
C LYS A 302 4.90 -3.15 16.85
N ASP A 303 5.77 -2.77 15.93
CA ASP A 303 6.79 -3.67 15.40
C ASP A 303 8.16 -3.27 15.89
N ILE A 304 9.05 -4.25 16.04
CA ILE A 304 10.42 -4.02 16.51
C ILE A 304 11.33 -4.23 15.31
N LEU A 305 12.05 -3.17 14.94
CA LEU A 305 13.06 -3.22 13.89
C LEU A 305 14.46 -3.05 14.50
N GLY A 306 15.46 -3.57 13.80
CA GLY A 306 16.86 -3.50 14.20
C GLY A 306 17.72 -2.74 13.19
N LEU A 307 18.59 -1.87 13.69
CA LEU A 307 19.67 -1.27 12.91
C LEU A 307 20.86 -2.25 12.82
N GLN A 308 21.76 -2.03 11.85
CA GLN A 308 23.01 -2.80 11.75
C GLN A 308 23.93 -2.61 12.97
N SER A 309 23.75 -1.54 13.75
CA SER A 309 24.43 -1.34 15.03
C SER A 309 24.00 -2.34 16.11
N GLY A 310 22.93 -3.10 15.88
CA GLY A 310 22.30 -3.99 16.87
C GLY A 310 21.25 -3.29 17.73
N GLU A 311 21.11 -1.96 17.61
CA GLU A 311 20.06 -1.21 18.29
C GLU A 311 18.68 -1.61 17.77
N LYS A 312 17.75 -1.87 18.69
CA LYS A 312 16.36 -2.22 18.37
C LYS A 312 15.44 -1.10 18.82
N PHE A 313 14.40 -0.86 18.03
CA PHE A 313 13.45 0.21 18.30
C PHE A 313 12.06 -0.15 17.80
N GLU A 314 11.06 0.44 18.45
CA GLU A 314 9.66 0.25 18.10
C GLU A 314 9.28 1.16 16.92
N VAL A 315 8.48 0.65 15.99
CA VAL A 315 7.82 1.42 14.94
C VAL A 315 6.32 1.15 14.98
N PRO A 316 5.48 2.08 14.51
CA PRO A 316 4.05 1.84 14.44
C PRO A 316 3.74 0.65 13.52
N PHE A 317 2.86 -0.24 13.97
CA PHE A 317 2.25 -1.29 13.17
C PHE A 317 0.75 -1.03 13.08
N ASP A 318 0.39 -0.06 12.25
CA ASP A 318 -0.99 0.35 12.00
C ASP A 318 -1.40 -0.04 10.58
N THR A 319 -1.53 -1.34 10.31
CA THR A 319 -1.91 -1.85 9.00
C THR A 319 -2.95 -2.96 9.14
N LEU A 320 -3.95 -2.97 8.26
CA LEU A 320 -4.92 -4.05 8.19
C LEU A 320 -4.28 -5.23 7.47
N VAL A 321 -3.87 -6.25 8.23
CA VAL A 321 -3.26 -7.45 7.66
C VAL A 321 -4.35 -8.44 7.21
N ILE A 322 -4.33 -8.80 5.93
CA ILE A 322 -5.24 -9.77 5.32
C ILE A 322 -4.42 -10.95 4.80
N PHE A 323 -4.61 -12.11 5.42
CA PHE A 323 -4.06 -13.38 4.96
C PHE A 323 -5.08 -14.10 4.08
N SER A 324 -4.63 -14.68 2.99
CA SER A 324 -5.44 -15.55 2.12
C SER A 324 -4.72 -16.88 1.93
N THR A 325 -5.45 -17.99 2.07
CA THR A 325 -4.91 -19.34 1.87
C THR A 325 -5.93 -20.28 1.23
N ASN A 326 -5.42 -21.31 0.56
CA ASN A 326 -6.22 -22.43 0.06
C ASN A 326 -6.27 -23.61 1.04
N PHE A 327 -5.41 -23.60 2.07
CA PHE A 327 -5.32 -24.67 3.07
C PHE A 327 -6.29 -24.43 4.23
N HIS A 328 -6.61 -25.50 4.96
CA HIS A 328 -7.38 -25.33 6.18
C HIS A 328 -6.50 -24.66 7.26
N PRO A 329 -6.96 -23.66 8.03
CA PRO A 329 -6.12 -22.94 8.99
C PRO A 329 -5.40 -23.83 10.02
N ASN A 330 -6.04 -24.93 10.44
CA ASN A 330 -5.46 -25.91 11.36
C ASN A 330 -4.31 -26.74 10.76
N GLU A 331 -4.11 -26.72 9.43
CA GLU A 331 -3.02 -27.44 8.76
C GLU A 331 -1.75 -26.58 8.66
N ILE A 332 -1.91 -25.26 8.65
CA ILE A 332 -0.81 -24.30 8.44
C ILE A 332 -0.40 -23.56 9.71
N PHE A 333 -1.24 -23.56 10.75
CA PHE A 333 -1.02 -22.82 11.99
C PHE A 333 -1.30 -23.64 13.24
N ASP A 334 -0.53 -23.34 14.29
CA ASP A 334 -0.82 -23.82 15.63
C ASP A 334 -1.97 -23.02 16.31
N GLN A 335 -2.47 -23.56 17.43
CA GLN A 335 -3.53 -22.91 18.21
C GLN A 335 -3.09 -21.58 18.83
N ALA A 336 -1.79 -21.32 18.96
CA ALA A 336 -1.29 -20.03 19.43
C ALA A 336 -1.44 -18.96 18.35
N ALA A 337 -0.96 -19.22 17.13
CA ALA A 337 -1.10 -18.36 15.96
C ALA A 337 -2.57 -18.07 15.63
N LEU A 338 -3.41 -19.11 15.63
CA LEU A 338 -4.85 -18.94 15.38
C LEU A 338 -5.54 -18.05 16.42
N ARG A 339 -5.07 -17.99 17.66
CA ARG A 339 -5.62 -17.06 18.68
C ARG A 339 -5.29 -15.59 18.38
N ARG A 340 -4.19 -15.33 17.66
CA ARG A 340 -3.72 -13.97 17.31
C ARG A 340 -4.37 -13.42 16.05
N ILE A 341 -4.75 -14.29 15.12
CA ILE A 341 -5.55 -13.92 13.96
C ILE A 341 -6.99 -13.67 14.41
N PHE A 342 -7.46 -12.42 14.34
CA PHE A 342 -8.71 -12.07 15.02
C PHE A 342 -9.94 -12.60 14.26
N PHE A 343 -10.03 -12.34 12.97
CA PHE A 343 -11.13 -12.83 12.12
C PHE A 343 -10.68 -13.99 11.24
N LYS A 344 -11.42 -15.11 11.26
CA LYS A 344 -11.26 -16.21 10.29
C LYS A 344 -12.55 -16.31 9.49
N ILE A 345 -12.45 -16.09 8.18
CA ILE A 345 -13.60 -16.01 7.29
C ILE A 345 -13.43 -17.10 6.22
N LYS A 346 -14.36 -18.06 6.22
CA LYS A 346 -14.41 -19.10 5.19
C LYS A 346 -15.02 -18.53 3.91
N ILE A 347 -14.27 -18.59 2.82
CA ILE A 347 -14.72 -18.23 1.48
C ILE A 347 -14.98 -19.52 0.70
N ASP A 348 -16.24 -19.95 0.70
CA ASP A 348 -16.68 -21.15 0.00
C ASP A 348 -17.15 -20.84 -1.43
N GLY A 349 -17.47 -21.90 -2.17
CA GLY A 349 -18.13 -21.80 -3.47
C GLY A 349 -19.52 -21.14 -3.39
N PRO A 350 -20.01 -20.54 -4.48
CA PRO A 350 -21.36 -19.99 -4.53
C PRO A 350 -22.42 -21.10 -4.46
N ASN A 351 -23.61 -20.78 -3.99
CA ASN A 351 -24.76 -21.67 -4.20
C ASN A 351 -25.21 -21.61 -5.68
N GLN A 352 -26.14 -22.48 -6.09
CA GLN A 352 -26.59 -22.54 -7.48
C GLN A 352 -27.21 -21.22 -8.00
N GLU A 353 -27.95 -20.50 -7.15
CA GLU A 353 -28.59 -19.23 -7.53
C GLU A 353 -27.53 -18.15 -7.80
N ASP A 354 -26.58 -18.00 -6.88
CA ASP A 354 -25.49 -17.03 -7.00
C ASP A 354 -24.52 -17.42 -8.13
N TYR A 355 -24.29 -18.71 -8.34
CA TYR A 355 -23.53 -19.21 -9.48
C TYR A 355 -24.17 -18.77 -10.82
N LEU A 356 -25.48 -18.93 -10.96
CA LEU A 356 -26.21 -18.50 -12.16
C LEU A 356 -26.14 -16.98 -12.36
N LYS A 357 -26.24 -16.19 -11.27
CA LYS A 357 -26.05 -14.73 -11.34
C LYS A 357 -24.66 -14.37 -11.85
N ILE A 358 -23.61 -14.99 -11.30
CA ILE A 358 -22.22 -14.79 -11.75
C ILE A 358 -22.09 -15.14 -13.22
N PHE A 359 -22.63 -16.30 -13.62
CA PHE A 359 -22.57 -16.76 -15.01
C PHE A 359 -23.24 -15.78 -15.99
N ALA A 360 -24.42 -15.28 -15.65
CA ALA A 360 -25.12 -14.28 -16.44
C ALA A 360 -24.36 -12.95 -16.54
N MET A 361 -23.76 -12.49 -15.43
CA MET A 361 -22.93 -11.29 -15.40
C MET A 361 -21.70 -11.42 -16.30
N VAL A 362 -20.98 -12.54 -16.22
CA VAL A 362 -19.79 -12.80 -17.05
C VAL A 362 -20.18 -12.90 -18.53
N ALA A 363 -21.25 -13.61 -18.85
CA ALA A 363 -21.72 -13.77 -20.24
C ALA A 363 -22.05 -12.41 -20.85
N ARG A 364 -22.80 -11.56 -20.12
CA ARG A 364 -23.11 -10.19 -20.56
C ARG A 364 -21.85 -9.35 -20.76
N LYS A 365 -20.90 -9.40 -19.81
CA LYS A 365 -19.64 -8.64 -19.90
C LYS A 365 -18.81 -9.05 -21.12
N LYS A 366 -18.85 -10.32 -21.51
CA LYS A 366 -18.10 -10.86 -22.66
C LYS A 366 -18.91 -10.92 -23.96
N GLY A 367 -20.14 -10.39 -23.98
CA GLY A 367 -20.99 -10.39 -25.17
C GLY A 367 -21.47 -11.78 -25.61
N MET A 368 -21.48 -12.77 -24.72
CA MET A 368 -21.97 -14.12 -24.99
C MET A 368 -23.49 -14.17 -24.73
N PRO A 369 -24.34 -14.45 -25.74
CA PRO A 369 -25.76 -14.66 -25.52
C PRO A 369 -26.02 -15.89 -24.66
N LEU A 370 -26.87 -15.74 -23.64
CA LEU A 370 -27.28 -16.88 -22.80
C LEU A 370 -28.31 -17.73 -23.55
N ASP A 371 -28.18 -19.04 -23.42
CA ASP A 371 -29.12 -20.03 -23.95
C ASP A 371 -29.64 -20.91 -22.81
N GLU A 372 -30.96 -21.02 -22.68
CA GLU A 372 -31.60 -21.77 -21.58
C GLU A 372 -31.29 -23.26 -21.67
N ALA A 373 -31.34 -23.85 -22.86
CA ALA A 373 -31.09 -25.28 -23.05
C ALA A 373 -29.65 -25.64 -22.67
N ALA A 374 -28.69 -24.79 -23.04
CA ALA A 374 -27.29 -24.95 -22.66
C ALA A 374 -27.07 -24.82 -21.14
N LEU A 375 -27.70 -23.84 -20.48
CA LEU A 375 -27.61 -23.69 -19.01
C LEU A 375 -28.24 -24.86 -18.27
N VAL A 376 -29.40 -25.36 -18.73
CA VAL A 376 -30.05 -26.54 -18.17
C VAL A 376 -29.16 -27.77 -18.34
N HIS A 377 -28.54 -27.94 -19.51
CA HIS A 377 -27.57 -29.02 -19.75
C HIS A 377 -26.37 -28.92 -18.81
N LEU A 378 -25.79 -27.74 -18.65
CA LEU A 378 -24.69 -27.50 -17.73
C LEU A 378 -25.04 -27.92 -16.29
N LEU A 379 -26.19 -27.46 -15.78
CA LEU A 379 -26.60 -27.72 -14.40
C LEU A 379 -27.09 -29.15 -14.15
N LYS A 380 -27.79 -29.78 -15.10
CA LYS A 380 -28.38 -31.11 -14.91
C LYS A 380 -27.51 -32.26 -15.39
N VAL A 381 -26.57 -32.02 -16.30
CA VAL A 381 -25.74 -33.07 -16.90
C VAL A 381 -24.29 -32.95 -16.47
N LYS A 382 -23.71 -31.74 -16.44
CA LYS A 382 -22.28 -31.55 -16.12
C LYS A 382 -22.00 -31.39 -14.64
N TYR A 383 -22.65 -30.46 -13.96
CA TYR A 383 -22.40 -30.24 -12.54
C TYR A 383 -22.57 -31.48 -11.64
N PRO A 384 -23.51 -32.40 -11.91
CA PRO A 384 -23.60 -33.65 -11.16
C PRO A 384 -22.35 -34.53 -11.26
N THR A 385 -21.54 -34.41 -12.33
CA THR A 385 -20.29 -35.19 -12.47
C THR A 385 -19.19 -34.73 -11.51
N ILE A 386 -19.35 -33.57 -10.87
CA ILE A 386 -18.43 -33.03 -9.85
C ILE A 386 -19.15 -32.79 -8.52
N ASN A 387 -20.18 -33.59 -8.23
CA ASN A 387 -21.00 -33.50 -7.02
C ASN A 387 -21.63 -32.11 -6.81
N ASN A 388 -21.96 -31.40 -7.89
CA ASN A 388 -22.52 -30.05 -7.87
C ASN A 388 -21.64 -29.03 -7.12
N THR A 389 -20.32 -29.17 -7.23
CA THR A 389 -19.37 -28.22 -6.66
C THR A 389 -19.24 -27.00 -7.57
N TYR A 390 -19.84 -25.88 -7.17
CA TYR A 390 -19.74 -24.61 -7.87
C TYR A 390 -18.55 -23.79 -7.36
N ALA A 391 -17.86 -23.09 -8.26
CA ALA A 391 -16.76 -22.18 -7.95
C ALA A 391 -16.80 -20.92 -8.81
N ASN A 392 -16.37 -19.79 -8.26
CA ASN A 392 -16.53 -18.48 -8.91
C ASN A 392 -15.72 -18.34 -10.22
N TYR A 393 -14.66 -19.13 -10.40
CA TYR A 393 -13.85 -19.11 -11.62
C TYR A 393 -14.48 -19.87 -12.80
N GLN A 394 -15.34 -20.86 -12.53
CA GLN A 394 -15.88 -21.76 -13.56
C GLN A 394 -16.64 -21.03 -14.67
N PRO A 395 -17.49 -20.02 -14.40
CA PRO A 395 -18.18 -19.27 -15.46
C PRO A 395 -17.21 -18.55 -16.40
N VAL A 396 -16.16 -17.92 -15.85
CA VAL A 396 -15.15 -17.19 -16.63
C VAL A 396 -14.45 -18.15 -17.58
N PHE A 397 -13.99 -19.28 -17.06
CA PHE A 397 -13.32 -20.32 -17.83
C PHE A 397 -14.22 -20.89 -18.94
N LEU A 398 -15.44 -21.30 -18.59
CA LEU A 398 -16.38 -21.89 -19.55
C LEU A 398 -16.70 -20.94 -20.70
N ILE A 399 -16.95 -19.66 -20.39
CA ILE A 399 -17.27 -18.65 -21.40
C ILE A 399 -16.05 -18.33 -22.27
N ASP A 400 -14.85 -18.22 -21.70
CA ASP A 400 -13.62 -18.02 -22.49
C ASP A 400 -13.36 -19.18 -23.45
N GLN A 401 -13.54 -20.42 -22.98
CA GLN A 401 -13.40 -21.59 -23.84
C GLN A 401 -14.42 -21.60 -24.98
N MET A 402 -15.68 -21.24 -24.70
CA MET A 402 -16.71 -21.15 -25.74
C MET A 402 -16.37 -20.05 -26.76
N ILE A 403 -15.92 -18.88 -26.32
CA ILE A 403 -15.49 -17.78 -27.20
C ILE A 403 -14.33 -18.24 -28.08
N ALA A 404 -13.30 -18.84 -27.49
CA ALA A 404 -12.14 -19.34 -28.24
C ALA A 404 -12.54 -20.38 -29.31
N ILE A 405 -13.50 -21.26 -29.00
CA ILE A 405 -14.04 -22.22 -29.97
C ILE A 405 -14.80 -21.49 -31.09
N CYS A 406 -15.67 -20.53 -30.76
CA CYS A 406 -16.42 -19.75 -31.75
C CYS A 406 -15.50 -18.98 -32.70
N GLU A 407 -14.45 -18.34 -32.16
CA GLU A 407 -13.47 -17.59 -32.94
C GLU A 407 -12.67 -18.50 -33.87
N PHE A 408 -12.22 -19.66 -33.37
CA PHE A 408 -11.50 -20.64 -34.18
C PHE A 408 -12.36 -21.18 -35.32
N GLU A 409 -13.66 -21.41 -35.08
CA GLU A 409 -14.59 -21.95 -36.07
C GLU A 409 -15.20 -20.88 -36.97
N GLY A 410 -14.91 -19.60 -36.73
CA GLY A 410 -15.46 -18.47 -37.50
C GLY A 410 -16.97 -18.31 -37.36
N ILE A 411 -17.55 -18.77 -36.24
CA ILE A 411 -18.99 -18.68 -35.96
C ILE A 411 -19.29 -17.54 -34.99
N PRO A 412 -20.49 -16.92 -35.04
CA PRO A 412 -20.91 -15.93 -34.06
C PRO A 412 -20.90 -16.49 -32.63
N TYR A 413 -20.69 -15.61 -31.65
CA TYR A 413 -20.77 -15.98 -30.24
C TYR A 413 -22.19 -16.48 -29.92
N GLN A 414 -22.26 -17.75 -29.55
CA GLN A 414 -23.51 -18.42 -29.18
C GLN A 414 -23.22 -19.46 -28.12
N MET A 415 -24.19 -19.67 -27.24
CA MET A 415 -24.13 -20.72 -26.24
C MET A 415 -24.92 -21.93 -26.72
N SER A 416 -24.34 -23.11 -26.63
CA SER A 416 -25.03 -24.36 -26.96
C SER A 416 -24.53 -25.51 -26.08
N PRO A 417 -25.35 -26.56 -25.86
CA PRO A 417 -24.92 -27.75 -25.11
C PRO A 417 -23.60 -28.35 -25.61
N LYS A 418 -23.39 -28.37 -26.94
CA LYS A 418 -22.16 -28.91 -27.57
C LYS A 418 -20.91 -28.09 -27.23
N LEU A 419 -21.04 -26.76 -27.22
CA LEU A 419 -19.94 -25.87 -26.87
C LEU A 419 -19.61 -25.97 -25.38
N ILE A 420 -20.62 -26.12 -24.53
CA ILE A 420 -20.44 -26.38 -23.10
C ILE A 420 -19.72 -27.72 -22.87
N ASP A 421 -20.07 -28.77 -23.60
CA ASP A 421 -19.39 -30.07 -23.49
C ASP A 421 -17.87 -29.95 -23.76
N ARG A 422 -17.51 -29.21 -24.81
CA ARG A 422 -16.11 -28.98 -25.18
C ARG A 422 -15.38 -28.11 -24.18
N ALA A 423 -16.00 -27.00 -23.76
CA ALA A 423 -15.45 -26.13 -22.73
C ALA A 423 -15.24 -26.87 -21.40
N TRP A 424 -16.20 -27.71 -21.00
CA TRP A 424 -16.14 -28.52 -19.79
C TRP A 424 -15.01 -29.55 -19.84
N ALA A 425 -14.80 -30.21 -20.99
CA ALA A 425 -13.73 -31.18 -21.17
C ALA A 425 -12.33 -30.57 -20.97
N ASN A 426 -12.15 -29.29 -21.27
CA ASN A 426 -10.88 -28.58 -21.06
C ASN A 426 -10.69 -28.08 -19.62
N MET A 427 -11.74 -28.07 -18.79
CA MET A 427 -11.67 -27.54 -17.42
C MET A 427 -11.07 -28.54 -16.43
N PHE A 428 -11.27 -29.83 -16.67
CA PHE A 428 -10.77 -30.90 -15.82
C PHE A 428 -9.83 -31.78 -16.61
N VAL A 429 -8.61 -31.96 -16.10
CA VAL A 429 -7.72 -32.99 -16.62
C VAL A 429 -8.30 -34.34 -16.22
N LYS A 430 -8.59 -35.19 -17.21
CA LYS A 430 -9.03 -36.56 -16.94
C LYS A 430 -7.89 -37.32 -16.27
N ASP A 431 -8.21 -38.00 -15.17
CA ASP A 431 -7.28 -38.88 -14.50
C ASP A 431 -7.16 -40.19 -15.29
N GLU A 432 -6.32 -40.16 -16.33
CA GLU A 432 -6.07 -41.30 -17.23
C GLU A 432 -4.58 -41.61 -17.22
N LYS A 433 -4.22 -42.91 -17.20
CA LYS A 433 -2.83 -43.34 -17.36
C LYS A 433 -2.36 -43.02 -18.77
N ILE A 434 -1.54 -41.99 -18.91
CA ILE A 434 -0.81 -41.71 -20.15
C ILE A 434 0.25 -42.80 -20.31
N VAL A 435 0.12 -43.62 -21.34
CA VAL A 435 1.13 -44.62 -21.70
C VAL A 435 2.42 -43.85 -22.07
N LYS A 436 3.51 -44.15 -21.38
CA LYS A 436 4.82 -43.53 -21.59
C LYS A 436 5.48 -44.00 -22.89
#